data_AF-A0A536R6P7-F1
#
_entry.id   AF-A0A536R6P7-F1
#
_cell.length_a   1.000
_cell.length_b   1.000
_cell.length_c   1.000
_cell.angle_alpha   90.00
_cell.angle_beta   90.00
_cell.angle_gamma   90.00
#
_symmetry.space_group_name_H-M   'P 1'
#
loop_
_entity.id
_entity.type
_entity.pdbx_description
1 polymer ?
#
loop_
_entity_poly.entity_id
_entity_poly.type
_entity_poly.pdbx_seq_one_letter_code
_entity_poly.pdbx_strand_id
1 'polypeptide(L)'
;MAAAHKPRYVDVSNPSLSVDCPRCGLRTARFVDHCRNCGYKLWPSSVMASAAFKAWRDADPARANASRFDMELPPEPVDVTIDYAARAHELGIHLFPNSNFPFIICVGALFLGLAAIPFSATARIVLAVIGGVIFLYGVVGWVLVEDVRMFPADGPQTHGEGHS
;
A
#
# COMPACT_ATOMS: atom_id res chain seq x y z
N MET A 1 27.19 -28.01 -4.18
CA MET A 1 27.12 -26.54 -4.40
C MET A 1 27.37 -26.26 -5.87
N ALA A 2 26.36 -25.81 -6.60
CA ALA A 2 26.51 -25.24 -7.94
C ALA A 2 25.24 -24.48 -8.31
N ALA A 3 25.34 -23.18 -8.57
CA ALA A 3 24.37 -22.46 -9.38
C ALA A 3 25.16 -21.67 -10.43
N ALA A 4 25.27 -22.27 -11.62
CA ALA A 4 25.91 -21.66 -12.77
C ALA A 4 25.00 -20.56 -13.32
N HIS A 5 25.41 -19.29 -13.25
CA HIS A 5 24.70 -18.20 -13.93
C HIS A 5 25.33 -17.89 -15.30
N LYS A 6 24.65 -18.35 -16.36
CA LYS A 6 24.69 -17.80 -17.73
C LYS A 6 23.23 -17.82 -18.24
N PRO A 7 22.73 -16.88 -19.07
CA PRO A 7 23.30 -15.63 -19.60
C PRO A 7 22.48 -14.38 -19.16
N ARG A 8 23.15 -13.24 -18.96
CA ARG A 8 22.52 -11.96 -18.49
C ARG A 8 21.96 -11.12 -19.63
N TYR A 9 20.90 -11.47 -20.34
CA TYR A 9 20.47 -10.69 -21.53
C TYR A 9 20.10 -9.24 -21.19
N VAL A 10 20.19 -8.34 -22.17
CA VAL A 10 19.84 -6.91 -22.07
C VAL A 10 18.63 -6.71 -22.96
N ASP A 11 17.71 -5.82 -22.60
CA ASP A 11 16.61 -5.43 -23.47
C ASP A 11 17.11 -4.83 -24.80
N VAL A 12 17.16 -5.67 -25.85
CA VAL A 12 17.52 -5.30 -27.22
C VAL A 12 16.33 -4.71 -28.00
N SER A 13 15.14 -4.64 -27.38
CA SER A 13 13.97 -3.99 -27.97
C SER A 13 14.04 -2.46 -27.83
N ASN A 14 14.75 -1.95 -26.81
CA ASN A 14 15.01 -0.52 -26.66
C ASN A 14 16.06 -0.04 -27.69
N PRO A 15 15.70 0.83 -28.66
CA PRO A 15 16.61 1.28 -29.72
C PRO A 15 17.76 2.16 -29.17
N SER A 16 17.60 2.74 -27.99
CA SER A 16 18.66 3.54 -27.36
C SER A 16 19.74 2.67 -26.70
N LEU A 17 19.39 1.45 -26.32
CA LEU A 17 20.27 0.49 -25.63
C LEU A 17 20.72 -0.66 -26.52
N SER A 18 20.30 -0.69 -27.79
CA SER A 18 20.68 -1.71 -28.76
C SER A 18 21.45 -1.11 -29.94
N VAL A 19 22.20 -1.98 -30.63
CA VAL A 19 22.94 -1.66 -31.85
C VAL A 19 23.03 -2.91 -32.73
N ASP A 20 23.07 -2.74 -34.04
CA ASP A 20 23.35 -3.84 -34.96
C ASP A 20 24.84 -4.18 -34.94
N CYS A 21 25.15 -5.46 -34.72
CA CYS A 21 26.53 -5.90 -34.70
C CYS A 21 27.16 -5.79 -36.11
N PRO A 22 28.30 -5.10 -36.28
CA PRO A 22 28.91 -4.93 -37.60
C PRO A 22 29.45 -6.24 -38.19
N ARG A 23 29.65 -7.28 -37.37
CA ARG A 23 30.12 -8.60 -37.84
C ARG A 23 28.97 -9.52 -38.24
N CYS A 24 27.93 -9.67 -37.42
CA CYS A 24 26.87 -10.66 -37.66
C CYS A 24 25.51 -10.06 -38.04
N GLY A 25 25.37 -8.73 -38.08
CA GLY A 25 24.13 -8.04 -38.44
C GLY A 25 22.99 -8.16 -37.42
N LEU A 26 23.16 -8.94 -36.36
CA LEU A 26 22.14 -9.13 -35.34
C LEU A 26 22.16 -8.00 -34.30
N ARG A 27 20.98 -7.59 -33.82
CA ARG A 27 20.87 -6.66 -32.70
C ARG A 27 21.50 -7.22 -31.44
N THR A 28 22.21 -6.35 -30.75
CA THR A 28 22.87 -6.66 -29.48
C THR A 28 22.89 -5.41 -28.60
N ALA A 29 23.24 -5.59 -27.33
CA ALA A 29 23.32 -4.46 -26.39
C ALA A 29 24.41 -3.49 -26.82
N ARG A 30 24.12 -2.18 -26.79
CA ARG A 30 25.04 -1.13 -27.23
C ARG A 30 26.22 -0.94 -26.29
N PHE A 31 26.00 -1.07 -24.98
CA PHE A 31 26.98 -0.72 -23.93
C PHE A 31 27.58 -1.95 -23.23
N VAL A 32 27.81 -3.03 -23.99
CA VAL A 32 28.54 -4.23 -23.54
C VAL A 32 29.86 -4.35 -24.31
N ASP A 33 30.85 -5.01 -23.71
CA ASP A 33 32.20 -5.14 -24.30
C ASP A 33 32.20 -5.88 -25.65
N HIS A 34 31.37 -6.92 -25.78
CA HIS A 34 31.28 -7.75 -26.98
C HIS A 34 29.83 -8.09 -27.36
N CYS A 35 29.60 -8.32 -28.66
CA CYS A 35 28.37 -8.85 -29.20
C CYS A 35 28.14 -10.25 -28.64
N ARG A 36 26.98 -10.47 -28.04
CA ARG A 36 26.64 -11.75 -27.40
C ARG A 36 26.39 -12.89 -28.38
N ASN A 37 26.08 -12.56 -29.63
CA ASN A 37 25.74 -13.55 -30.66
C ASN A 37 26.99 -14.13 -31.33
N CYS A 38 28.04 -13.32 -31.53
CA CYS A 38 29.23 -13.74 -32.28
C CYS A 38 30.58 -13.40 -31.60
N GLY A 39 30.56 -12.86 -30.38
CA GLY A 39 31.76 -12.49 -29.63
C GLY A 39 32.53 -11.28 -30.20
N TYR A 40 32.01 -10.61 -31.22
CA TYR A 40 32.68 -9.44 -31.81
C TYR A 40 32.84 -8.32 -30.79
N LYS A 41 34.05 -7.74 -30.71
CA LYS A 41 34.35 -6.69 -29.74
C LYS A 41 33.74 -5.36 -30.19
N LEU A 42 32.69 -4.92 -29.49
CA LEU A 42 31.93 -3.71 -29.81
C LEU A 42 32.63 -2.45 -29.29
N TRP A 43 33.31 -2.59 -28.15
CA TRP A 43 34.07 -1.52 -27.51
C TRP A 43 35.52 -1.97 -27.32
N PRO A 44 36.50 -1.04 -27.32
CA PRO A 44 37.89 -1.41 -27.08
C PRO A 44 38.11 -2.06 -25.71
N SER A 45 37.28 -1.73 -24.71
CA SER A 45 37.25 -2.40 -23.41
C SER A 45 35.89 -2.24 -22.70
N SER A 46 35.65 -3.10 -21.70
CA SER A 46 34.49 -3.03 -20.81
C SER A 46 34.44 -1.73 -19.99
N VAL A 47 35.60 -1.14 -19.69
CA VAL A 47 35.72 0.14 -19.00
C VAL A 47 35.18 1.26 -19.89
N MET A 48 35.57 1.28 -21.16
CA MET A 48 35.08 2.27 -22.13
C MET A 48 33.58 2.12 -22.38
N ALA A 49 33.07 0.89 -22.50
CA ALA A 49 31.64 0.62 -22.62
C ALA A 49 30.85 1.15 -21.41
N SER A 50 31.41 0.99 -20.20
CA SER A 50 30.81 1.51 -18.94
C SER A 50 30.82 3.04 -18.90
N ALA A 51 31.92 3.67 -19.30
CA ALA A 51 32.05 5.12 -19.35
C ALA A 51 31.08 5.74 -20.35
N ALA A 52 30.95 5.13 -21.54
CA ALA A 52 30.01 5.58 -22.56
C ALA A 52 28.55 5.44 -22.10
N PHE A 53 28.20 4.35 -21.41
CA PHE A 53 26.87 4.20 -20.81
C PHE A 53 26.58 5.30 -19.80
N LYS A 54 27.55 5.60 -18.93
CA LYS A 54 27.42 6.65 -17.93
C LYS A 54 27.22 8.01 -18.60
N ALA A 55 28.04 8.36 -19.60
CA ALA A 55 27.90 9.61 -20.33
C ALA A 55 26.55 9.73 -21.06
N TRP A 56 26.08 8.64 -21.68
CA TRP A 56 24.77 8.60 -22.34
C TRP A 56 23.61 8.77 -21.35
N ARG A 57 23.73 8.20 -20.14
CA ARG A 57 22.73 8.31 -19.07
C ARG A 57 22.71 9.70 -18.46
N ASP A 58 23.88 10.25 -18.16
CA ASP A 58 24.03 11.55 -17.48
C ASP A 58 23.62 12.72 -18.39
N ALA A 59 23.53 12.51 -19.72
CA ALA A 59 23.10 13.51 -20.69
C ALA A 59 21.58 13.82 -20.67
N ASP A 60 20.76 13.00 -20.02
CA ASP A 60 19.31 13.14 -20.01
C ASP A 60 18.71 12.57 -18.71
N PRO A 61 18.14 13.42 -17.83
CA PRO A 61 17.56 12.99 -16.57
C PRO A 61 16.50 11.89 -16.70
N ALA A 62 15.78 11.81 -17.82
CA ALA A 62 14.79 10.75 -18.07
C ALA A 62 15.42 9.35 -18.13
N ARG A 63 16.75 9.26 -18.29
CA ARG A 63 17.50 8.00 -18.36
C ARG A 63 18.07 7.57 -17.02
N ALA A 64 17.83 8.30 -15.93
CA ALA A 64 18.42 8.01 -14.62
C ALA A 64 18.25 6.54 -14.17
N ASN A 65 17.10 5.96 -14.50
CA ASN A 65 16.75 4.57 -14.16
C ASN A 65 17.12 3.54 -15.23
N ALA A 66 17.75 3.97 -16.33
CA ALA A 66 18.20 3.04 -17.36
C ALA A 66 19.32 2.14 -16.80
N SER A 67 19.21 0.85 -17.08
CA SER A 67 20.24 -0.14 -16.82
C SER A 67 20.75 -0.73 -18.12
N ARG A 68 22.05 -1.02 -18.17
CA ARG A 68 22.67 -1.73 -19.29
C ARG A 68 22.58 -3.26 -19.17
N PHE A 69 21.98 -3.77 -18.10
CA PHE A 69 21.96 -5.20 -17.77
C PHE A 69 20.56 -5.74 -17.44
N ASP A 70 19.55 -4.90 -17.31
CA ASP A 70 18.25 -5.34 -16.80
C ASP A 70 17.43 -6.04 -17.91
N MET A 71 16.69 -7.06 -17.47
CA MET A 71 15.84 -7.92 -18.31
C MET A 71 14.35 -7.59 -18.18
N GLU A 72 13.98 -6.70 -17.27
CA GLU A 72 12.59 -6.32 -17.00
C GLU A 72 12.48 -4.80 -17.02
N LEU A 73 11.42 -4.30 -17.64
CA LEU A 73 11.06 -2.89 -17.62
C LEU A 73 10.83 -2.52 -16.15
N PRO A 74 11.43 -1.42 -15.63
CA PRO A 74 11.16 -1.01 -14.25
C PRO A 74 9.64 -0.90 -14.07
N PRO A 75 9.07 -1.52 -13.02
CA PRO A 75 7.63 -1.46 -12.81
C PRO A 75 7.21 0.00 -12.79
N GLU A 76 6.10 0.33 -13.47
CA GLU A 76 5.58 1.69 -13.44
C GLU A 76 5.48 2.14 -11.98
N PRO A 77 5.83 3.40 -11.66
CA PRO A 77 5.69 3.90 -10.31
C PRO A 77 4.23 3.76 -9.91
N VAL A 78 3.93 2.74 -9.12
CA VAL A 78 2.60 2.51 -8.57
C VAL A 78 2.33 3.73 -7.71
N ASP A 79 1.29 4.47 -8.04
CA ASP A 79 0.82 5.56 -7.19
C ASP A 79 0.40 4.94 -5.86
N VAL A 80 1.26 5.03 -4.83
CA VAL A 80 1.08 4.36 -3.55
C VAL A 80 0.16 5.20 -2.66
N THR A 81 -0.92 5.72 -3.20
CA THR A 81 -2.04 6.20 -2.38
C THR A 81 -2.77 4.98 -1.85
N ILE A 82 -2.25 4.40 -0.76
CA ILE A 82 -2.92 3.31 -0.07
C ILE A 82 -4.16 3.89 0.62
N ASP A 83 -5.33 3.55 0.11
CA ASP A 83 -6.58 3.77 0.82
C ASP A 83 -6.66 2.76 1.98
N TYR A 84 -6.22 3.21 3.15
CA TYR A 84 -6.24 2.42 4.37
C TYR A 84 -7.65 2.00 4.79
N ALA A 85 -8.70 2.75 4.40
CA ALA A 85 -10.08 2.40 4.71
C ALA A 85 -10.55 1.23 3.84
N ALA A 86 -10.27 1.27 2.54
CA ALA A 86 -10.56 0.16 1.63
C ALA A 86 -9.78 -1.10 2.03
N ARG A 87 -8.49 -0.96 2.37
CA ARG A 87 -7.66 -2.08 2.79
C ARG A 87 -8.08 -2.69 4.13
N ALA A 88 -8.56 -1.88 5.07
CA ALA A 88 -9.10 -2.37 6.35
C ALA A 88 -10.42 -3.13 6.15
N HIS A 89 -11.27 -2.68 5.24
CA HIS A 89 -12.50 -3.37 4.86
C HIS A 89 -12.23 -4.76 4.25
N GLU A 90 -11.26 -4.87 3.33
CA GLU A 90 -10.81 -6.16 2.77
C GLU A 90 -10.29 -7.14 3.84
N LEU A 91 -9.64 -6.63 4.88
CA LEU A 91 -9.08 -7.45 5.96
C LEU A 91 -10.13 -7.83 7.03
N GLY A 92 -11.39 -7.41 6.87
CA GLY A 92 -12.44 -7.60 7.87
C GLY A 92 -12.16 -6.85 9.19
N ILE A 93 -11.27 -5.86 9.16
CA ILE A 93 -10.98 -5.02 10.32
C ILE A 93 -12.05 -3.94 10.35
N HIS A 94 -13.06 -4.15 11.21
CA HIS A 94 -14.05 -3.14 11.53
C HIS A 94 -13.38 -2.00 12.32
N LEU A 95 -12.82 -1.03 11.61
CA LEU A 95 -12.34 0.20 12.23
C LEU A 95 -13.57 1.05 12.57
N PHE A 96 -13.95 1.09 13.84
CA PHE A 96 -15.02 1.99 14.27
C PHE A 96 -14.59 3.44 13.99
N PRO A 97 -15.41 4.23 13.28
CA PRO A 97 -15.12 5.65 13.11
C PRO A 97 -15.08 6.33 14.49
N ASN A 98 -14.46 7.51 14.56
CA ASN A 98 -14.37 8.28 15.80
C ASN A 98 -15.76 8.48 16.43
N SER A 99 -15.99 7.83 17.57
CA SER A 99 -17.23 7.90 18.34
C SER A 99 -16.98 8.57 19.69
N ASN A 100 -17.84 9.52 20.04
CA ASN A 100 -17.79 10.21 21.33
C ASN A 100 -18.64 9.51 22.41
N PHE A 101 -19.46 8.52 22.05
CA PHE A 101 -20.38 7.90 22.99
C PHE A 101 -19.72 7.12 24.14
N PRO A 102 -18.59 6.40 23.96
CA PRO A 102 -17.89 5.78 25.08
C PRO A 102 -17.51 6.78 26.18
N PHE A 103 -17.09 8.00 25.80
CA PHE A 103 -16.80 9.06 26.77
C PHE A 103 -18.05 9.51 27.52
N ILE A 104 -19.15 9.71 26.80
CA ILE A 104 -20.45 10.13 27.39
C ILE A 104 -20.96 9.06 28.37
N ILE A 105 -20.85 7.78 28.02
CA ILE A 105 -21.21 6.65 28.90
C ILE A 105 -20.39 6.68 30.19
N CYS A 106 -19.08 6.88 30.09
CA CYS A 106 -18.20 6.99 31.25
C CYS A 106 -18.56 8.17 32.15
N VAL A 107 -18.90 9.33 31.58
CA VAL A 107 -19.38 10.48 32.36
C VAL A 107 -20.68 10.14 33.09
N GLY A 108 -21.66 9.53 32.42
CA GLY A 108 -22.90 9.10 33.07
C GLY A 108 -22.66 8.10 34.21
N ALA A 109 -21.78 7.12 33.99
CA ALA A 109 -21.38 6.13 34.99
C ALA A 109 -20.69 6.77 36.20
N LEU A 110 -19.88 7.82 35.99
CA LEU A 110 -19.26 8.57 37.09
C LEU A 110 -20.32 9.21 38.00
N PHE A 111 -21.32 9.90 37.44
CA PHE A 111 -22.40 10.50 38.23
C PHE A 111 -23.23 9.45 38.98
N LEU A 112 -23.51 8.30 38.35
CA LEU A 112 -24.16 7.17 39.00
C LEU A 112 -23.32 6.60 40.16
N GLY A 113 -22.00 6.49 39.96
CA GLY A 113 -21.07 6.07 41.01
C GLY A 113 -21.04 7.05 42.19
N LEU A 114 -21.03 8.36 41.92
CA LEU A 114 -21.10 9.39 42.96
C LEU A 114 -22.44 9.35 43.73
N ALA A 115 -23.54 8.96 43.10
CA ALA A 115 -24.84 8.78 43.77
C ALA A 115 -24.85 7.62 44.78
N ALA A 116 -23.96 6.63 44.62
CA ALA A 116 -23.81 5.52 45.54
C ALA A 116 -23.05 5.89 46.83
N ILE A 117 -22.32 7.01 46.83
CA ILE A 117 -21.62 7.54 48.01
C ILE A 117 -22.66 8.08 49.01
N PRO A 118 -22.46 7.90 50.33
CA PRO A 118 -23.41 8.33 51.36
C PRO A 118 -23.43 9.85 51.58
N PHE A 119 -23.78 10.62 50.54
CA PHE A 119 -24.15 12.03 50.64
C PHE A 119 -25.59 12.20 51.15
N SER A 120 -26.04 13.45 51.27
CA SER A 120 -27.45 13.76 51.56
C SER A 120 -28.39 13.10 50.53
N ALA A 121 -29.57 12.68 50.98
CA ALA A 121 -30.54 11.97 50.14
C ALA A 121 -30.88 12.75 48.86
N THR A 122 -31.08 14.05 48.97
CA THR A 122 -31.35 14.95 47.84
C THR A 122 -30.19 14.94 46.83
N ALA A 123 -28.94 15.05 47.29
CA ALA A 123 -27.78 15.04 46.41
C ALA A 123 -27.66 13.70 45.66
N ARG A 124 -27.89 12.58 46.35
CA ARG A 124 -27.84 11.24 45.75
C ARG A 124 -28.91 11.06 44.66
N ILE A 125 -30.14 11.51 44.92
CA ILE A 125 -31.23 11.43 43.93
C ILE A 125 -30.89 12.28 42.70
N VAL A 126 -30.42 13.51 42.88
CA VAL A 126 -30.06 14.40 41.78
C VAL A 126 -28.92 13.79 40.94
N LEU A 127 -27.87 13.28 41.58
CA LEU A 127 -26.76 12.62 40.90
C LEU A 127 -27.21 11.36 40.14
N ALA A 128 -28.11 10.56 40.74
CA ALA A 128 -28.64 9.37 40.10
C ALA A 128 -29.47 9.70 38.86
N VAL A 129 -30.31 10.74 38.92
CA VAL A 129 -31.12 11.18 37.78
C VAL A 129 -30.24 11.72 36.66
N ILE A 130 -29.29 12.62 36.97
CA ILE A 130 -28.38 13.19 35.98
C ILE A 130 -27.52 12.09 35.34
N GLY A 131 -26.89 11.25 36.16
CA GLY A 131 -26.05 10.16 35.69
C GLY A 131 -26.83 9.15 34.85
N GLY A 132 -28.05 8.80 35.29
CA GLY A 132 -28.93 7.89 34.56
C GLY A 132 -29.32 8.43 33.19
N VAL A 133 -29.70 9.70 33.09
CA VAL A 133 -30.06 10.32 31.80
C VAL A 133 -28.85 10.39 30.85
N ILE A 134 -27.68 10.81 31.33
CA ILE A 134 -26.45 10.88 30.52
C ILE A 134 -26.03 9.48 30.05
N PHE A 135 -26.06 8.50 30.94
CA PHE A 135 -25.70 7.12 30.63
C PHE A 135 -26.64 6.53 29.58
N LEU A 136 -27.95 6.68 29.76
CA LEU A 136 -28.95 6.20 28.80
C LEU A 136 -28.80 6.88 27.45
N TYR A 137 -28.57 8.19 27.41
CA TYR A 137 -28.28 8.91 26.17
C TYR A 137 -27.04 8.36 25.46
N GLY A 138 -25.96 8.11 26.21
CA GLY A 138 -24.74 7.50 25.69
C GLY A 138 -24.96 6.12 25.08
N VAL A 139 -25.64 5.23 25.81
CA VAL A 139 -25.93 3.86 25.36
C VAL A 139 -26.87 3.85 24.16
N VAL A 140 -27.94 4.65 24.19
CA VAL A 140 -28.89 4.74 23.07
C VAL A 140 -28.23 5.31 21.82
N GLY A 141 -27.42 6.36 21.96
CA GLY A 141 -26.70 6.93 20.82
C GLY A 141 -25.69 5.94 20.22
N TRP A 142 -24.96 5.21 21.07
CA TRP A 142 -24.02 4.19 20.60
C TRP A 142 -24.72 3.00 19.93
N VAL A 143 -25.72 2.40 20.58
CA VAL A 143 -26.35 1.16 20.14
C VAL A 143 -27.40 1.37 19.04
N LEU A 144 -28.19 2.45 19.08
CA LEU A 144 -29.28 2.63 18.11
C LEU A 144 -28.91 3.57 16.96
N VAL A 145 -28.03 4.55 17.18
CA VAL A 145 -27.68 5.53 16.15
C VAL A 145 -26.42 5.13 15.42
N GLU A 146 -25.37 4.74 16.14
CA GLU A 146 -24.11 4.35 15.50
C GLU A 146 -24.17 2.92 14.97
N ASP A 147 -24.61 1.94 15.76
CA ASP A 147 -24.66 0.53 15.31
C ASP A 147 -25.59 0.34 14.09
N VAL A 148 -26.79 0.92 14.10
CA VAL A 148 -27.77 0.80 12.99
C VAL A 148 -27.33 1.57 11.74
N ARG A 149 -26.61 2.69 11.90
CA ARG A 149 -26.04 3.42 10.75
C ARG A 149 -24.85 2.68 10.14
N MET A 150 -24.08 1.98 10.96
CA MET A 150 -22.86 1.26 10.52
C MET A 150 -23.19 -0.13 9.98
N PHE A 151 -24.23 -0.76 10.49
CA PHE A 151 -24.73 -2.07 10.06
C PHE A 151 -26.23 -1.96 9.79
N PRO A 152 -26.66 -1.31 8.69
CA PRO A 152 -28.02 -1.51 8.22
C PRO A 152 -28.22 -3.02 8.07
N ALA A 153 -29.29 -3.56 8.66
CA ALA A 153 -29.59 -4.98 8.53
C ALA A 153 -29.77 -5.30 7.04
N ASP A 154 -28.71 -5.79 6.41
CA ASP A 154 -28.75 -6.23 5.03
C ASP A 154 -29.84 -7.29 4.91
N GLY A 155 -30.78 -7.04 3.98
CA GLY A 155 -31.74 -8.05 3.55
C GLY A 155 -31.02 -9.33 3.11
N PRO A 156 -31.76 -10.46 2.99
CA PRO A 156 -31.18 -11.78 2.83
C PRO A 156 -30.13 -11.80 1.72
N GLN A 157 -28.88 -12.05 2.10
CA GLN A 157 -27.77 -12.24 1.16
C GLN A 157 -28.07 -13.46 0.29
N THR A 158 -28.40 -13.24 -0.99
CA THR A 158 -28.35 -14.29 -2.00
C THR A 158 -26.88 -14.65 -2.22
N HIS A 159 -26.46 -15.78 -1.64
CA HIS A 159 -25.22 -16.46 -1.97
C HIS A 159 -25.11 -16.61 -3.50
N GLY A 160 -24.20 -15.85 -4.10
CA GLY A 160 -23.81 -16.05 -5.49
C GLY A 160 -22.88 -17.26 -5.57
N GLU A 161 -23.45 -18.40 -5.97
CA GLU A 161 -22.71 -19.52 -6.54
C GLU A 161 -22.01 -19.09 -7.84
N GLY A 162 -20.83 -19.65 -8.06
CA GLY A 162 -20.30 -19.88 -9.40
C GLY A 162 -19.00 -19.16 -9.72
N HIS A 163 -17.90 -19.92 -9.76
CA HIS A 163 -17.02 -19.93 -10.93
C HIS A 163 -16.29 -21.29 -10.94
N SER A 164 -16.72 -22.15 -11.87
CA SER A 164 -15.97 -23.29 -12.41
C SER A 164 -15.02 -22.81 -13.49
#